data_AF-A0A8C7YTI5-F1
#
_entry.id   AF-A0A8C7YTI5-F1
#
_cell.length_a   1.000
_cell.length_b   1.000
_cell.length_c   1.000
_cell.angle_alpha   90.00
_cell.angle_beta   90.00
_cell.angle_gamma   90.00
#
_symmetry.space_group_name_H-M   'P 1'
#
loop_
_entity.id
_entity.type
_entity.pdbx_description
1 polymer ?
#
loop_
_entity_poly.entity_id
_entity_poly.type
_entity_poly.pdbx_seq_one_letter_code
_entity_poly.pdbx_strand_id
1 'polypeptide(L)'
;PFRVVLKRNATYSPYRDRIPLQIVRAEVELSAEERAYLTAVEKGDYAGVKHALREAEVYYNMDVNCLDPLGRSALLIAIENENLEIMELLLDHGIHTGDALLYAIRKEVVGAVELLLSHRRPSGEKQVPSLMMDSQFSEFTPDITPIMLAAHTNNYEIIKLLVQRKVTIPRPHQIRCDCVECVSSSEVDSLRHSRSRLNIYKALASPSLIALSSEDPILTAFRLGWELKELSKVENEFRQEYEELSQQCKRFAKDLLDQARSSRELETILNHRDSDQSEELDPRQCHDLAKLKLAIKYHQKEFVAQPNCQQLLATLWYDGFPGWRRHHWAVKLVTCFIIGLLFPVFSMIYLLAPKSALGRFIKKPFIKFICHTASYLTFLFLLLLASQHIARTNLHMQGPPPTVVEWMILPWVLGFIWAEIKEMWDGGFTEYIHDWWNLMDFAMNSLYLATISLKIVAYVKYNSSRPREEWEMWHPTLIAEALFAIANIFSSLRLISLFTANSHLGPLQISLGRMLLDILKFLFIYCLVLLAFANGLNQLYFYYETKASEEPNNCKGIRCERQNNQGMMMMMMVEEGTASFRNRTGQESNRKNNQMCFL
;
A
#
# COMPACT_ATOMS: atom_id res chain seq x y z
N PRO A 1 -2.35 -4.87 43.52
CA PRO A 1 -2.96 -4.78 44.88
C PRO A 1 -2.45 -3.53 45.62
N PHE A 2 -3.01 -2.36 45.31
CA PHE A 2 -2.64 -1.10 45.97
C PHE A 2 -3.71 -0.72 46.99
N ARG A 3 -3.37 -0.82 48.27
CA ARG A 3 -4.21 -0.46 49.40
C ARG A 3 -3.93 1.01 49.73
N VAL A 4 -4.82 1.90 49.33
CA VAL A 4 -4.76 3.33 49.70
C VAL A 4 -5.11 3.42 51.20
N VAL A 5 -4.11 3.66 52.04
CA VAL A 5 -4.31 3.95 53.46
C VAL A 5 -4.41 5.47 53.62
N LEU A 6 -5.64 5.98 53.72
CA LEU A 6 -5.90 7.35 54.15
C LEU A 6 -5.66 7.45 55.67
N LYS A 7 -4.53 8.02 56.09
CA LYS A 7 -4.34 8.46 57.48
C LYS A 7 -5.19 9.70 57.73
N ARG A 8 -6.33 9.55 58.41
CA ARG A 8 -7.09 10.65 59.02
C ARG A 8 -6.40 11.08 60.31
N ASN A 9 -5.57 12.12 60.26
CA ASN A 9 -5.26 12.90 61.45
C ASN A 9 -6.30 14.02 61.56
N ALA A 10 -7.30 13.80 62.41
CA ALA A 10 -8.35 14.78 62.67
C ALA A 10 -7.92 15.73 63.79
N THR A 11 -7.40 16.91 63.41
CA THR A 11 -7.42 18.09 64.26
C THR A 11 -8.54 19.01 63.76
N TYR A 12 -9.52 19.27 64.62
CA TYR A 12 -10.68 20.13 64.34
C TYR A 12 -10.21 21.58 64.14
N SER A 13 -10.31 22.10 62.91
CA SER A 13 -10.13 23.51 62.56
C SER A 13 -11.36 24.00 61.77
N PRO A 14 -11.88 25.23 62.02
CA PRO A 14 -13.19 25.67 61.54
C PRO A 14 -13.23 26.14 60.07
N TYR A 15 -12.18 25.91 59.28
CA TYR A 15 -12.13 26.28 57.86
C TYR A 15 -12.23 25.02 56.98
N ARG A 16 -13.44 24.56 56.69
CA ARG A 16 -13.72 23.36 55.88
C ARG A 16 -14.08 23.61 54.41
N ASP A 17 -13.88 24.82 53.90
CA ASP A 17 -14.20 25.15 52.49
C ASP A 17 -12.97 25.16 51.55
N ARG A 18 -11.79 24.74 52.02
CA ARG A 18 -10.58 24.67 51.19
C ARG A 18 -9.96 23.28 51.25
N ILE A 19 -9.80 22.65 50.09
CA ILE A 19 -9.07 21.39 49.93
C ILE A 19 -7.58 21.67 50.23
N PRO A 20 -6.95 20.98 51.20
CA PRO A 20 -5.53 21.18 51.47
C PRO A 20 -4.71 20.62 50.29
N LEU A 21 -4.03 21.51 49.57
CA LEU A 21 -3.04 21.11 48.58
C LEU A 21 -1.77 20.69 49.33
N GLN A 22 -1.50 19.39 49.37
CA GLN A 22 -0.27 18.82 49.92
C GLN A 22 0.50 18.15 48.78
N ILE A 23 1.82 18.28 48.80
CA ILE A 23 2.70 17.56 47.89
C ILE A 23 2.56 16.06 48.21
N VAL A 24 1.93 15.32 47.31
CA VAL A 24 1.55 13.91 47.52
C VAL A 24 2.76 12.97 47.49
N ARG A 25 3.84 13.38 46.82
CA ARG A 25 5.13 12.67 46.77
C ARG A 25 6.22 13.63 47.24
N ALA A 26 6.68 13.45 48.47
CA ALA A 26 7.85 14.18 48.96
C ALA A 26 9.11 13.53 48.38
N GLU A 27 9.82 14.27 47.53
CA GLU A 27 11.17 13.92 47.08
C GLU A 27 12.21 14.36 48.12
N VAL A 28 13.45 13.91 47.96
CA VAL A 28 14.55 14.28 48.86
C VAL A 28 14.80 15.78 48.73
N GLU A 29 14.67 16.53 49.83
CA GLU A 29 14.93 17.97 49.82
C GLU A 29 16.44 18.23 49.70
N LEU A 30 16.85 18.98 48.67
CA LEU A 30 18.24 19.37 48.47
C LEU A 30 18.74 20.25 49.61
N SER A 31 20.02 20.07 49.98
CA SER A 31 20.72 20.94 50.93
C SER A 31 20.86 22.37 50.37
N ALA A 32 21.08 23.36 51.25
CA ALA A 32 21.28 24.74 50.82
C ALA A 32 22.54 24.90 49.93
N GLU A 33 23.57 24.09 50.19
CA GLU A 33 24.82 24.08 49.43
C GLU A 33 24.63 23.43 48.06
N GLU A 34 23.89 22.31 47.98
CA GLU A 34 23.51 21.65 46.73
C GLU A 34 22.69 22.58 45.83
N ARG A 35 21.72 23.31 46.40
CA ARG A 35 20.95 24.31 45.65
C ARG A 35 21.82 25.43 45.12
N ALA A 36 22.77 25.92 45.93
CA ALA A 36 23.69 26.97 45.50
C ALA A 36 24.60 26.48 44.35
N TYR A 37 25.09 25.25 44.43
CA TYR A 37 25.87 24.59 43.38
C TYR A 37 25.06 24.43 42.08
N LEU A 38 23.87 23.83 42.13
CA LEU A 38 23.03 23.67 40.94
C LEU A 38 22.63 25.03 40.33
N THR A 39 22.36 26.03 41.17
CA THR A 39 22.08 27.40 40.69
C THR A 39 23.31 28.03 40.01
N ALA A 40 24.52 27.76 40.49
CA ALA A 40 25.76 28.23 39.88
C ALA A 40 25.98 27.57 38.50
N VAL A 41 25.70 26.26 38.39
CA VAL A 41 25.73 25.53 37.11
C VAL A 41 24.69 26.09 36.14
N GLU A 42 23.46 26.31 36.61
CA GLU A 42 22.37 26.87 35.80
C GLU A 42 22.68 28.28 35.28
N LYS A 43 23.35 29.11 36.09
CA LYS A 43 23.79 30.45 35.70
C LYS A 43 25.04 30.46 34.80
N GLY A 44 25.73 29.34 34.66
CA GLY A 44 26.98 29.26 33.91
C GLY A 44 28.19 29.87 34.63
N ASP A 45 28.19 29.95 35.96
CA ASP A 45 29.31 30.49 36.74
C ASP A 45 30.45 29.47 36.90
N TYR A 46 31.40 29.48 35.96
CA TYR A 46 32.55 28.57 35.96
C TYR A 46 33.37 28.65 37.26
N ALA A 47 33.60 29.86 37.80
CA ALA A 47 34.42 30.04 38.99
C ALA A 47 33.71 29.50 40.24
N GLY A 48 32.42 29.78 40.38
CA GLY A 48 31.58 29.26 41.45
C GLY A 48 31.49 27.73 41.43
N VAL A 49 31.27 27.13 40.26
CA VAL A 49 31.20 25.67 40.10
C VAL A 49 32.55 25.01 40.42
N LYS A 50 33.66 25.58 39.93
CA LYS A 50 35.02 25.06 40.22
C LYS A 50 35.39 25.15 41.70
N HIS A 51 34.94 26.20 42.39
CA HIS A 51 35.14 26.32 43.84
C HIS A 51 34.33 25.25 44.59
N ALA A 52 33.05 25.12 44.27
CA ALA A 52 32.16 24.15 44.90
C ALA A 52 32.63 22.69 44.69
N LEU A 53 33.14 22.34 43.50
CA LEU A 53 33.69 21.00 43.23
C LEU A 53 34.95 20.72 44.06
N ARG A 54 35.87 21.70 44.18
CA ARG A 54 37.07 21.55 45.02
C ARG A 54 36.75 21.43 46.50
N GLU A 55 35.76 22.19 46.98
CA GLU A 55 35.30 22.07 48.36
C GLU A 55 34.65 20.72 48.63
N ALA A 56 33.87 20.20 47.68
CA ALA A 56 33.24 18.89 47.79
C ALA A 56 34.28 17.76 47.89
N GLU A 57 35.41 17.84 47.16
CA GLU A 57 36.51 16.86 47.26
C GLU A 57 37.18 16.85 48.65
N VAL A 58 37.24 18.00 49.32
CA VAL A 58 37.96 18.16 50.59
C VAL A 58 37.05 17.86 51.79
N TYR A 59 35.81 18.35 51.77
CA TYR A 59 34.92 18.34 52.93
C TYR A 59 33.77 17.34 52.85
N TYR A 60 33.50 16.74 51.68
CA TYR A 60 32.37 15.82 51.45
C TYR A 60 31.02 16.36 51.97
N ASN A 61 30.85 17.69 51.93
CA ASN A 61 29.67 18.40 52.43
C ASN A 61 28.49 18.38 51.44
N MET A 62 28.75 18.03 50.18
CA MET A 62 27.79 18.06 49.09
C MET A 62 27.94 16.82 48.20
N ASP A 63 26.82 16.22 47.78
CA ASP A 63 26.84 15.22 46.71
C ASP A 63 26.92 15.93 45.35
N VAL A 64 28.01 15.66 44.62
CA VAL A 64 28.23 16.22 43.28
C VAL A 64 27.18 15.71 42.27
N ASN A 65 26.61 14.52 42.53
CA ASN A 65 25.57 13.90 41.69
C ASN A 65 24.14 14.21 42.17
N CYS A 66 23.96 15.25 42.99
CA CYS A 66 22.64 15.67 43.44
C CYS A 66 21.69 15.96 42.25
N LEU A 67 20.42 15.69 42.48
CA LEU A 67 19.34 15.90 41.52
C LEU A 67 18.46 17.05 41.98
N ASP A 68 18.13 17.95 41.06
CA ASP A 68 17.14 18.99 41.24
C ASP A 68 15.74 18.36 41.45
N PRO A 69 14.72 19.07 41.99
CA PRO A 69 13.35 18.53 42.13
C PRO A 69 12.65 18.16 40.79
N LEU A 70 13.31 18.43 39.67
CA LEU A 70 12.91 18.02 38.32
C LEU A 70 13.65 16.73 37.85
N GLY A 71 14.48 16.13 38.70
CA GLY A 71 15.30 14.96 38.38
C GLY A 71 16.53 15.25 37.51
N ARG A 72 16.96 16.51 37.41
CA ARG A 72 18.12 16.93 36.59
C ARG A 72 19.40 16.90 37.42
N SER A 73 20.46 16.28 36.91
CA SER A 73 21.80 16.41 37.50
C SER A 73 22.50 17.67 37.01
N ALA A 74 23.56 18.09 37.70
CA ALA A 74 24.41 19.22 37.28
C ALA A 74 24.91 19.06 35.82
N LEU A 75 25.26 17.85 35.40
CA LEU A 75 25.69 17.57 34.03
C LEU A 75 24.56 17.75 33.02
N LEU A 76 23.32 17.35 33.35
CA LEU A 76 22.16 17.55 32.48
C LEU A 76 21.82 19.04 32.32
N ILE A 77 21.96 19.83 33.38
CA ILE A 77 21.76 21.29 33.34
C ILE A 77 22.83 21.95 32.46
N ALA A 78 24.09 21.55 32.59
CA ALA A 78 25.17 22.06 31.76
C ALA A 78 24.97 21.73 30.26
N ILE A 79 24.46 20.53 29.94
CA ILE A 79 24.09 20.13 28.58
C ILE A 79 22.90 20.96 28.07
N GLU A 80 21.87 21.15 28.90
CA GLU A 80 20.67 21.91 28.54
C GLU A 80 20.98 23.39 28.22
N ASN A 81 22.00 23.95 28.90
CA ASN A 81 22.48 25.31 28.68
C ASN A 81 23.62 25.42 27.65
N GLU A 82 24.00 24.31 27.00
CA GLU A 82 25.11 24.24 26.02
C GLU A 82 26.46 24.79 26.54
N ASN A 83 26.70 24.72 27.85
CA ASN A 83 27.94 25.24 28.44
C ASN A 83 29.04 24.17 28.47
N LEU A 84 29.80 24.10 27.38
CA LEU A 84 30.86 23.10 27.17
C LEU A 84 32.00 23.19 28.19
N GLU A 85 32.36 24.39 28.65
CA GLU A 85 33.45 24.60 29.62
C GLU A 85 33.11 24.02 30.99
N ILE A 86 31.86 24.23 31.43
CA ILE A 86 31.37 23.62 32.68
C ILE A 86 31.23 22.12 32.50
N MET A 87 30.78 21.63 31.35
CA MET A 87 30.74 20.20 31.08
C MET A 87 32.13 19.54 31.17
N GLU A 88 33.16 20.13 30.57
CA GLU A 88 34.53 19.62 30.65
C GLU A 88 35.02 19.59 32.10
N LEU A 89 34.81 20.67 32.85
CA LEU A 89 35.12 20.73 34.28
C LEU A 89 34.40 19.62 35.08
N LEU A 90 33.10 19.42 34.84
CA LEU A 90 32.28 18.41 35.49
C LEU A 90 32.76 16.99 35.17
N LEU A 91 33.16 16.72 33.92
CA LEU A 91 33.70 15.44 33.50
C LEU A 91 35.10 15.17 34.08
N ASP A 92 35.95 16.19 34.17
CA ASP A 92 37.29 16.07 34.78
C ASP A 92 37.24 15.65 36.26
N HIS A 93 36.19 16.04 37.00
CA HIS A 93 35.97 15.66 38.40
C HIS A 93 35.19 14.33 38.54
N GLY A 94 34.99 13.57 37.45
CA GLY A 94 34.49 12.20 37.49
C GLY A 94 33.00 12.04 37.83
N ILE A 95 32.16 12.99 37.43
CA ILE A 95 30.71 12.95 37.65
C ILE A 95 30.07 11.76 36.94
N HIS A 96 29.02 11.19 37.54
CA HIS A 96 28.30 10.06 36.96
C HIS A 96 27.60 10.48 35.66
N THR A 97 28.04 9.90 34.54
CA THR A 97 27.50 10.27 33.22
C THR A 97 26.11 9.70 32.94
N GLY A 98 25.74 8.56 33.55
CA GLY A 98 24.41 7.94 33.39
C GLY A 98 23.83 8.03 31.96
N ASP A 99 22.63 8.60 31.86
CA ASP A 99 21.91 8.85 30.59
C ASP A 99 22.27 10.18 29.90
N ALA A 100 23.30 10.90 30.38
CA ALA A 100 23.67 12.23 29.86
C ALA A 100 24.02 12.20 28.37
N LEU A 101 24.56 11.09 27.86
CA LEU A 101 24.79 10.92 26.42
C LEU A 101 23.48 10.89 25.62
N LEU A 102 22.49 10.13 26.09
CA LEU A 102 21.17 10.08 25.43
C LEU A 102 20.48 11.45 25.51
N TYR A 103 20.61 12.13 26.65
CA TYR A 103 20.07 13.48 26.82
C TYR A 103 20.73 14.50 25.88
N ALA A 104 22.06 14.49 25.75
CA ALA A 104 22.80 15.36 24.83
C ALA A 104 22.40 15.13 23.37
N ILE A 105 22.20 13.86 22.98
CA ILE A 105 21.72 13.49 21.63
C ILE A 105 20.30 14.03 21.39
N ARG A 106 19.41 13.92 22.37
CA ARG A 106 18.04 14.43 22.26
C ARG A 106 17.98 15.95 22.14
N LYS A 107 18.89 16.66 22.80
CA LYS A 107 19.04 18.12 22.70
C LYS A 107 19.84 18.56 21.46
N GLU A 108 20.37 17.61 20.69
CA GLU A 108 21.11 17.85 19.45
C GLU A 108 22.42 18.65 19.63
N VAL A 109 23.01 18.62 20.83
CA VAL A 109 24.23 19.38 21.16
C VAL A 109 25.48 18.59 20.76
N VAL A 110 26.04 18.90 19.58
CA VAL A 110 27.16 18.15 18.99
C VAL A 110 28.42 18.19 19.86
N GLY A 111 28.79 19.37 20.38
CA GLY A 111 29.99 19.53 21.22
C GLY A 111 29.90 18.72 22.52
N ALA A 112 28.73 18.70 23.15
CA ALA A 112 28.46 17.89 24.33
C ALA A 112 28.62 16.38 24.04
N VAL A 113 28.09 15.92 22.90
CA VAL A 113 28.24 14.52 22.47
C VAL A 113 29.70 14.18 22.20
N GLU A 114 30.46 15.06 21.55
CA GLU A 114 31.88 14.84 21.27
C GLU A 114 32.71 14.75 22.56
N LEU A 115 32.50 15.65 23.53
CA LEU A 115 33.14 15.62 24.84
C LEU A 115 32.79 14.36 25.63
N LEU A 116 31.51 13.94 25.63
CA LEU A 116 31.09 12.72 26.30
C LEU A 116 31.67 11.45 25.63
N LEU A 117 31.82 11.45 24.30
CA LEU A 117 32.42 10.33 23.55
C LEU A 117 33.95 10.30 23.65
N SER A 118 34.62 11.42 23.90
CA SER A 118 36.07 11.50 24.10
C SER A 118 36.48 11.09 25.51
N HIS A 119 35.72 11.52 26.53
CA HIS A 119 35.95 11.18 27.92
C HIS A 119 35.64 9.70 28.23
N ARG A 120 34.70 9.10 27.48
CA ARG A 120 34.40 7.67 27.59
C ARG A 120 35.57 6.83 27.07
N ARG A 121 36.31 6.20 27.98
CA ARG A 121 37.36 5.23 27.61
C ARG A 121 36.78 4.19 26.66
N PRO A 122 37.49 3.83 25.57
CA PRO A 122 37.08 2.73 24.70
C PRO A 122 37.21 1.42 25.50
N SER A 123 36.17 1.07 26.25
CA SER A 123 36.03 -0.28 26.75
C SER A 123 35.99 -1.19 25.52
N GLY A 124 36.84 -2.22 25.46
CA GLY A 124 37.01 -3.10 24.31
C GLY A 124 35.77 -3.93 23.94
N GLU A 125 34.63 -3.66 24.57
CA GLU A 125 33.33 -4.21 24.22
C GLU A 125 32.75 -3.43 23.03
N LYS A 126 32.58 -4.13 21.90
CA LYS A 126 32.01 -3.60 20.64
C LYS A 126 30.53 -3.20 20.75
N GLN A 127 29.99 -3.19 21.95
CA GLN A 127 28.68 -2.69 22.29
C GLN A 127 28.89 -1.70 23.43
N VAL A 128 28.20 -0.57 23.35
CA VAL A 128 27.93 0.26 24.53
C VAL A 128 27.47 -0.70 25.62
N PRO A 129 28.23 -0.93 26.72
CA PRO A 129 27.87 -1.94 27.69
C PRO A 129 26.46 -1.66 28.20
N SER A 130 25.68 -2.73 28.35
CA SER A 130 24.32 -2.79 28.91
C SER A 130 24.22 -2.34 30.39
N LEU A 131 25.21 -1.60 30.86
CA LEU A 131 25.38 -1.07 32.21
C LEU A 131 24.89 0.39 32.37
N MET A 132 24.06 0.88 31.44
CA MET A 132 23.42 2.21 31.56
C MET A 132 21.94 2.09 31.92
N MET A 133 21.63 1.22 32.88
CA MET A 133 20.31 1.15 33.51
C MET A 133 20.49 1.08 35.02
N ASP A 134 20.87 2.19 35.64
CA ASP A 134 20.52 2.32 37.05
C ASP A 134 19.01 2.46 37.15
N SER A 135 18.43 1.39 37.69
CA SER A 135 17.06 0.88 37.54
C SER A 135 15.96 1.75 38.19
N GLN A 136 16.21 3.02 38.51
CA GLN A 136 15.27 3.77 39.35
C GLN A 136 14.58 4.94 38.63
N PHE A 137 15.24 5.68 37.73
CA PHE A 137 14.62 6.86 37.07
C PHE A 137 15.22 7.21 35.68
N SER A 138 15.46 6.23 34.79
CA SER A 138 15.80 6.56 33.41
C SER A 138 14.60 7.18 32.69
N GLU A 139 14.81 8.34 32.05
CA GLU A 139 13.80 9.00 31.22
C GLU A 139 13.55 8.24 29.91
N PHE A 140 14.53 7.43 29.49
CA PHE A 140 14.49 6.70 28.23
C PHE A 140 14.04 5.26 28.42
N THR A 141 13.43 4.70 27.37
CA THR A 141 13.13 3.28 27.40
C THR A 141 14.44 2.48 27.28
N PRO A 142 14.58 1.40 28.05
CA PRO A 142 15.80 0.61 28.17
C PRO A 142 16.33 -0.02 26.86
N ASP A 143 15.48 -0.09 25.84
CA ASP A 143 15.79 -0.60 24.50
C ASP A 143 16.45 0.45 23.58
N ILE A 144 16.50 1.72 23.98
CA ILE A 144 17.05 2.80 23.15
C ILE A 144 18.58 2.82 23.28
N THR A 145 19.26 2.57 22.15
CA THR A 145 20.69 2.79 22.03
C THR A 145 21.00 4.23 21.60
N PRO A 146 22.21 4.76 21.88
CA PRO A 146 22.59 6.12 21.46
C PRO A 146 22.44 6.37 19.96
N ILE A 147 22.77 5.39 19.12
CA ILE A 147 22.61 5.51 17.65
C ILE A 147 21.14 5.50 17.22
N MET A 148 20.27 4.75 17.92
CA MET A 148 18.83 4.77 17.65
C MET A 148 18.24 6.14 17.96
N LEU A 149 18.59 6.72 19.11
CA LEU A 149 18.11 8.05 19.48
C LEU A 149 18.63 9.14 18.54
N ALA A 150 19.91 9.07 18.13
CA ALA A 150 20.48 10.00 17.15
C ALA A 150 19.82 9.89 15.78
N ALA A 151 19.43 8.67 15.38
CA ALA A 151 18.65 8.45 14.18
C ALA A 151 17.22 9.00 14.31
N HIS A 152 16.60 8.93 15.50
CA HIS A 152 15.28 9.51 15.75
C HIS A 152 15.28 11.05 15.66
N THR A 153 16.35 11.72 16.10
CA THR A 153 16.53 13.18 15.93
C THR A 153 16.98 13.55 14.52
N ASN A 154 17.44 12.58 13.71
CA ASN A 154 17.86 12.75 12.33
C ASN A 154 19.02 13.75 12.14
N ASN A 155 19.84 13.97 13.16
CA ASN A 155 21.01 14.86 13.11
C ASN A 155 22.21 14.16 12.45
N TYR A 156 22.63 14.64 11.28
CA TYR A 156 23.71 14.04 10.48
C TYR A 156 25.07 14.01 11.21
N GLU A 157 25.43 15.07 11.94
CA GLU A 157 26.76 15.18 12.57
C GLU A 157 26.91 14.19 13.72
N ILE A 158 25.89 14.09 14.59
CA ILE A 158 25.86 13.15 15.70
C ILE A 158 25.90 11.71 15.18
N ILE A 159 25.09 11.38 14.17
CA ILE A 159 25.09 10.04 13.57
C ILE A 159 26.47 9.72 12.98
N LYS A 160 27.11 10.68 12.29
CA LYS A 160 28.46 10.50 11.73
C LYS A 160 29.49 10.20 12.82
N LEU A 161 29.47 10.93 13.93
CA LEU A 161 30.36 10.69 15.08
C LEU A 161 30.17 9.27 15.65
N LEU A 162 28.92 8.82 15.80
CA LEU A 162 28.59 7.49 16.32
C LEU A 162 28.95 6.36 15.34
N VAL A 163 28.73 6.55 14.05
CA VAL A 163 29.08 5.57 13.00
C VAL A 163 30.60 5.41 12.88
N GLN A 164 31.37 6.49 13.03
CA GLN A 164 32.84 6.42 13.10
C GLN A 164 33.35 5.56 14.26
N ARG A 165 32.61 5.51 15.38
CA ARG A 165 32.88 4.63 16.51
C ARG A 165 32.37 3.19 16.33
N LYS A 166 31.88 2.84 15.13
CA LYS A 166 31.38 1.51 14.74
C LYS A 166 30.23 0.99 15.60
N VAL A 167 29.36 1.88 16.08
CA VAL A 167 28.13 1.47 16.76
C VAL A 167 27.18 0.86 15.73
N THR A 168 26.66 -0.34 16.01
CA THR A 168 25.76 -1.07 15.11
C THR A 168 24.32 -1.03 15.60
N ILE A 169 23.37 -0.88 14.68
CA ILE A 169 21.94 -1.08 14.95
C ILE A 169 21.62 -2.57 14.74
N PRO A 170 20.91 -3.23 15.67
CA PRO A 170 20.47 -4.61 15.48
C PRO A 170 19.50 -4.69 14.30
N ARG A 171 19.64 -5.72 13.45
CA ARG A 171 18.67 -5.95 12.39
C ARG A 171 17.40 -6.57 13.00
N PRO A 172 16.22 -5.99 12.76
CA PRO A 172 14.99 -6.54 13.31
C PRO A 172 14.70 -7.91 12.69
N HIS A 173 14.28 -8.87 13.50
CA HIS A 173 13.76 -10.14 13.01
C HIS A 173 12.40 -9.94 12.35
N GLN A 174 12.00 -10.88 11.49
CA GLN A 174 10.65 -10.92 10.94
C GLN A 174 9.63 -11.08 12.08
N ILE A 175 8.41 -10.55 11.92
CA ILE A 175 7.36 -10.64 12.96
C ILE A 175 7.10 -12.10 13.37
N ARG A 176 7.14 -13.03 12.42
CA ARG A 176 6.90 -14.47 12.63
C ARG A 176 8.19 -15.24 12.89
N CYS A 177 9.14 -14.64 13.59
CA CYS A 177 10.40 -15.30 13.93
C CYS A 177 10.22 -16.17 15.17
N ASP A 178 10.45 -17.47 15.01
CA ASP A 178 10.32 -18.47 16.09
C ASP A 178 11.64 -18.67 16.87
N CYS A 179 12.53 -17.66 16.89
CA CYS A 179 13.78 -17.78 17.63
C CYS A 179 13.55 -17.63 19.14
N VAL A 180 14.42 -18.28 19.94
CA VAL A 180 14.32 -18.31 21.40
C VAL A 180 14.29 -16.90 22.01
N GLU A 181 15.04 -15.96 21.45
CA GLU A 181 15.07 -14.56 21.91
C GLU A 181 13.75 -13.81 21.66
N CYS A 182 13.13 -13.97 20.48
CA CYS A 182 11.86 -13.32 20.17
C CYS A 182 10.70 -13.92 20.97
N VAL A 183 10.66 -15.26 21.10
CA VAL A 183 9.61 -15.94 21.87
C VAL A 183 9.72 -15.56 23.35
N SER A 184 10.92 -15.66 23.94
CA SER A 184 11.12 -15.33 25.36
C SER A 184 10.83 -13.86 25.66
N SER A 185 11.29 -12.92 24.84
CA SER A 185 11.00 -11.49 25.03
C SER A 185 9.52 -11.17 24.88
N SER A 186 8.81 -11.82 23.94
CA SER A 186 7.37 -11.63 23.77
C SER A 186 6.55 -12.24 24.91
N GLU A 187 6.98 -13.36 25.50
CA GLU A 187 6.32 -13.98 26.65
C GLU A 187 6.51 -13.16 27.93
N VAL A 188 7.68 -12.56 28.11
CA VAL A 188 7.97 -11.70 29.26
C VAL A 188 7.25 -10.37 29.16
N ASP A 189 7.36 -9.68 28.01
CA ASP A 189 6.71 -8.38 27.78
C ASP A 189 6.54 -8.08 26.28
N SER A 190 5.34 -8.39 25.77
CA SER A 190 4.97 -8.17 24.37
C SER A 190 4.96 -6.68 23.97
N LEU A 191 4.67 -5.78 24.90
CA LEU A 191 4.62 -4.34 24.61
C LEU A 191 6.04 -3.78 24.45
N ARG A 192 6.98 -4.18 25.31
CA ARG A 192 8.39 -3.82 25.14
C ARG A 192 8.99 -4.42 23.88
N HIS A 193 8.65 -5.66 23.54
CA HIS A 193 9.12 -6.29 22.30
C HIS A 193 8.63 -5.54 21.05
N SER A 194 7.34 -5.21 20.98
CA SER A 194 6.78 -4.45 19.85
C SER A 194 7.32 -3.01 19.77
N ARG A 195 7.46 -2.32 20.89
CA ARG A 195 7.99 -0.95 20.94
C ARG A 195 9.48 -0.88 20.59
N SER A 196 10.27 -1.88 21.01
CA SER A 196 11.68 -2.01 20.60
C SER A 196 11.82 -2.19 19.10
N ARG A 197 11.02 -3.07 18.49
CA ARG A 197 11.00 -3.24 17.03
C ARG A 197 10.66 -1.94 16.30
N LEU A 198 9.63 -1.23 16.77
CA LEU A 198 9.24 0.07 16.20
C LEU A 198 10.36 1.11 16.32
N ASN A 199 11.03 1.17 17.47
CA ASN A 199 12.18 2.05 17.69
C ASN A 199 13.35 1.74 16.75
N ILE A 200 13.62 0.46 16.46
CA ILE A 200 14.64 0.02 15.50
C ILE A 200 14.26 0.47 14.09
N TYR A 201 13.03 0.21 13.66
CA TYR A 201 12.55 0.64 12.34
C TYR A 201 12.55 2.15 12.17
N LYS A 202 12.16 2.90 13.21
CA LYS A 202 12.23 4.36 13.23
C LYS A 202 13.66 4.88 13.07
N ALA A 203 14.63 4.20 13.68
CA ALA A 203 16.04 4.53 13.49
C ALA A 203 16.51 4.22 12.05
N LEU A 204 16.21 3.02 11.54
CA LEU A 204 16.61 2.59 10.19
C LEU A 204 15.98 3.43 9.07
N ALA A 205 14.76 3.94 9.28
CA ALA A 205 14.04 4.77 8.32
C ALA A 205 14.56 6.22 8.26
N SER A 206 15.47 6.62 9.15
CA SER A 206 15.97 7.99 9.20
C SER A 206 16.81 8.35 7.96
N PRO A 207 16.51 9.47 7.27
CA PRO A 207 17.23 9.92 6.08
C PRO A 207 18.75 10.04 6.28
N SER A 208 19.18 10.63 7.39
CA SER A 208 20.59 10.88 7.69
C SER A 208 21.37 9.58 7.86
N LEU A 209 20.78 8.56 8.50
CA LEU A 209 21.41 7.25 8.66
C LEU A 209 21.49 6.51 7.32
N ILE A 210 20.43 6.51 6.52
CA ILE A 210 20.43 5.88 5.19
C ILE A 210 21.53 6.51 4.32
N ALA A 211 21.64 7.84 4.32
CA ALA A 211 22.65 8.56 3.54
C ALA A 211 24.10 8.23 3.95
N LEU A 212 24.37 7.95 5.23
CA LEU A 212 25.71 7.64 5.74
C LEU A 212 26.10 6.17 5.63
N SER A 213 25.13 5.26 5.76
CA SER A 213 25.39 3.83 5.95
C SER A 213 25.14 2.97 4.71
N SER A 214 24.30 3.42 3.78
CA SER A 214 23.91 2.63 2.61
C SER A 214 24.70 3.02 1.35
N GLU A 215 25.10 2.01 0.56
CA GLU A 215 25.76 2.21 -0.74
C GLU A 215 24.77 2.71 -1.80
N ASP A 216 23.58 2.09 -1.85
CA ASP A 216 22.44 2.56 -2.65
C ASP A 216 21.29 3.03 -1.74
N PRO A 217 21.20 4.34 -1.45
CA PRO A 217 20.16 4.89 -0.58
C PRO A 217 18.76 4.81 -1.19
N ILE A 218 18.62 4.83 -2.52
CA ILE A 218 17.32 4.76 -3.19
C ILE A 218 16.73 3.36 -3.03
N LEU A 219 17.55 2.34 -3.31
CA LEU A 219 17.12 0.94 -3.16
C LEU A 219 16.81 0.60 -1.71
N THR A 220 17.65 1.07 -0.78
CA THR A 220 17.43 0.87 0.66
C THR A 220 16.12 1.51 1.12
N ALA A 221 15.84 2.74 0.68
CA ALA A 221 14.58 3.42 0.97
C ALA A 221 13.36 2.70 0.35
N PHE A 222 13.51 2.10 -0.84
CA PHE A 222 12.44 1.32 -1.47
C PHE A 222 12.12 0.06 -0.67
N ARG A 223 13.15 -0.72 -0.28
CA ARG A 223 13.00 -1.96 0.50
C ARG A 223 12.42 -1.67 1.89
N LEU A 224 13.00 -0.73 2.63
CA LEU A 224 12.52 -0.34 3.95
C LEU A 224 11.09 0.22 3.88
N GLY A 225 10.82 1.11 2.92
CA GLY A 225 9.47 1.68 2.74
C GLY A 225 8.41 0.63 2.43
N TRP A 226 8.78 -0.45 1.71
CA TRP A 226 7.91 -1.60 1.45
C TRP A 226 7.72 -2.48 2.68
N GLU A 227 8.81 -2.84 3.36
CA GLU A 227 8.75 -3.62 4.59
C GLU A 227 7.86 -2.95 5.64
N LEU A 228 8.05 -1.65 5.90
CA LEU A 228 7.22 -0.86 6.82
C LEU A 228 5.73 -0.86 6.40
N LYS A 229 5.46 -0.83 5.09
CA LYS A 229 4.09 -0.85 4.57
C LYS A 229 3.40 -2.21 4.75
N GLU A 230 4.15 -3.30 4.66
CA GLU A 230 3.63 -4.64 4.94
C GLU A 230 3.48 -4.86 6.45
N LEU A 231 4.44 -4.40 7.26
CA LEU A 231 4.36 -4.45 8.73
C LEU A 231 3.13 -3.69 9.26
N SER A 232 2.76 -2.55 8.66
CA SER A 232 1.57 -1.77 9.06
C SER A 232 0.24 -2.50 8.82
N LYS A 233 0.22 -3.55 7.97
CA LYS A 233 -0.94 -4.43 7.78
C LYS A 233 -0.98 -5.59 8.78
N VAL A 234 0.18 -5.97 9.31
CA VAL A 234 0.32 -7.08 10.26
C VAL A 234 0.13 -6.60 11.70
N GLU A 235 0.77 -5.49 12.08
CA GLU A 235 0.61 -4.84 13.38
C GLU A 235 -0.41 -3.71 13.28
N ASN A 236 -1.65 -3.98 13.71
CA ASN A 236 -2.75 -3.04 13.58
C ASN A 236 -2.65 -1.89 14.60
N GLU A 237 -2.05 -2.15 15.76
CA GLU A 237 -1.93 -1.22 16.89
C GLU A 237 -1.04 -0.02 16.55
N PHE A 238 0.09 -0.27 15.89
CA PHE A 238 1.07 0.75 15.47
C PHE A 238 1.00 1.07 13.98
N ARG A 239 -0.11 0.73 13.31
CA ARG A 239 -0.28 0.90 11.87
C ARG A 239 0.02 2.33 11.39
N GLN A 240 -0.41 3.34 12.15
CA GLN A 240 -0.21 4.74 11.79
C GLN A 240 1.28 5.12 11.80
N GLU A 241 2.03 4.70 12.81
CA GLU A 241 3.46 5.00 12.93
C GLU A 241 4.27 4.34 11.81
N TYR A 242 4.00 3.06 11.51
CA TYR A 242 4.66 2.38 10.38
C TYR A 242 4.32 3.00 9.02
N GLU A 243 3.08 3.46 8.82
CA GLU A 243 2.70 4.15 7.60
C GLU A 243 3.43 5.49 7.44
N GLU A 244 3.61 6.23 8.54
CA GLU A 244 4.36 7.49 8.56
C GLU A 244 5.83 7.27 8.24
N LEU A 245 6.47 6.26 8.85
CA LEU A 245 7.86 5.87 8.53
C LEU A 245 8.00 5.41 7.08
N SER A 246 7.04 4.63 6.58
CA SER A 246 7.02 4.26 5.16
C SER A 246 6.98 5.50 4.28
N GLN A 247 6.10 6.46 4.56
CA GLN A 247 6.03 7.74 3.83
C GLN A 247 7.33 8.54 3.91
N GLN A 248 8.00 8.57 5.07
CA GLN A 248 9.30 9.22 5.24
C GLN A 248 10.35 8.64 4.28
N CYS A 249 10.43 7.31 4.16
CA CYS A 249 11.33 6.67 3.19
C CYS A 249 10.98 7.02 1.74
N LYS A 250 9.69 7.08 1.38
CA LYS A 250 9.25 7.47 0.02
C LYS A 250 9.63 8.90 -0.32
N ARG A 251 9.44 9.83 0.62
CA ARG A 251 9.82 11.23 0.48
C ARG A 251 11.33 11.38 0.35
N PHE A 252 12.11 10.68 1.19
CA PHE A 252 13.57 10.69 1.10
C PHE A 252 14.07 10.26 -0.29
N ALA A 253 13.53 9.16 -0.85
CA ALA A 253 13.92 8.71 -2.18
C ALA A 253 13.58 9.74 -3.27
N LYS A 254 12.41 10.37 -3.18
CA LYS A 254 11.97 11.44 -4.08
C LYS A 254 12.88 12.68 -3.96
N ASP A 255 13.16 13.13 -2.74
CA ASP A 255 13.96 14.32 -2.48
C ASP A 255 15.44 14.12 -2.89
N LEU A 256 15.96 12.89 -2.82
CA LEU A 256 17.28 12.56 -3.34
C LEU A 256 17.32 12.64 -4.87
N LEU A 257 16.28 12.16 -5.55
CA LEU A 257 16.17 12.27 -7.00
C LEU A 257 15.93 13.73 -7.44
N ASP A 258 15.34 14.58 -6.59
CA ASP A 258 15.22 16.03 -6.80
C ASP A 258 16.57 16.76 -6.84
N GLN A 259 17.64 16.16 -6.27
CA GLN A 259 18.99 16.74 -6.32
C GLN A 259 19.73 16.53 -7.65
N ALA A 260 19.22 15.68 -8.55
CA ALA A 260 19.83 15.46 -9.86
C ALA A 260 19.74 16.71 -10.74
N ARG A 261 20.87 17.22 -11.20
CA ARG A 261 20.94 18.51 -11.94
C ARG A 261 20.98 18.33 -13.45
N SER A 262 21.46 17.18 -13.92
CA SER A 262 21.59 16.88 -15.34
C SER A 262 20.70 15.72 -15.77
N SER A 263 20.25 15.73 -17.03
CA SER A 263 19.51 14.59 -17.61
C SER A 263 20.35 13.32 -17.63
N ARG A 264 21.68 13.45 -17.76
CA ARG A 264 22.62 12.33 -17.73
C ARG A 264 22.71 11.68 -16.35
N GLU A 265 22.75 12.47 -15.27
CA GLU A 265 22.66 11.94 -13.89
C GLU A 265 21.34 11.18 -13.70
N LEU A 266 20.23 11.79 -14.13
CA LEU A 266 18.91 11.19 -14.02
C LEU A 266 18.78 9.88 -14.80
N GLU A 267 19.26 9.85 -16.05
CA GLU A 267 19.29 8.63 -16.86
C GLU A 267 20.19 7.55 -16.25
N THR A 268 21.31 7.93 -15.65
CA THR A 268 22.22 6.99 -14.99
C THR A 268 21.53 6.35 -13.78
N ILE A 269 20.82 7.15 -12.96
CA ILE A 269 20.08 6.65 -11.80
C ILE A 269 18.94 5.72 -12.25
N LEU A 270 18.12 6.15 -13.21
CA LEU A 270 16.93 5.42 -13.62
C LEU A 270 17.23 4.12 -14.40
N ASN A 271 18.37 4.06 -15.09
CA ASN A 271 18.82 2.86 -15.80
C ASN A 271 19.77 1.98 -14.97
N HIS A 272 20.15 2.40 -13.76
CA HIS A 272 21.00 1.58 -12.90
C HIS A 272 20.31 0.26 -12.54
N ARG A 273 21.08 -0.83 -12.59
CA ARG A 273 20.64 -2.19 -12.28
C ARG A 273 21.65 -2.81 -11.33
N ASP A 274 21.17 -3.51 -10.31
CA ASP A 274 22.02 -4.13 -9.31
C ASP A 274 22.94 -5.17 -9.96
N SER A 275 24.22 -5.10 -9.61
CA SER A 275 25.31 -5.93 -10.15
C SER A 275 25.09 -7.45 -9.97
N ASP A 276 24.23 -7.86 -9.05
CA ASP A 276 23.96 -9.27 -8.75
C ASP A 276 23.08 -9.99 -9.80
N GLN A 277 22.50 -9.26 -10.76
CA GLN A 277 21.64 -9.80 -11.84
C GLN A 277 22.25 -9.64 -13.24
N SER A 278 23.59 -9.51 -13.33
CA SER A 278 24.29 -8.97 -14.51
C SER A 278 24.70 -9.95 -15.61
N GLU A 279 24.51 -11.27 -15.46
CA GLU A 279 25.26 -12.18 -16.35
C GLU A 279 24.66 -12.45 -17.74
N GLU A 280 23.45 -12.00 -18.10
CA GLU A 280 22.81 -12.52 -19.35
C GLU A 280 22.11 -11.55 -20.32
N LEU A 281 22.30 -10.22 -20.29
CA LEU A 281 21.53 -9.35 -21.21
C LEU A 281 22.33 -8.40 -22.13
N ASP A 282 21.88 -8.36 -23.39
CA ASP A 282 22.42 -7.61 -24.52
C ASP A 282 22.71 -6.12 -24.20
N PRO A 283 23.87 -5.58 -24.59
CA PRO A 283 24.24 -4.17 -24.42
C PRO A 283 23.30 -3.14 -25.10
N ARG A 284 22.35 -3.62 -25.91
CA ARG A 284 21.38 -2.80 -26.65
C ARG A 284 20.08 -2.52 -25.89
N GLN A 285 19.87 -3.12 -24.71
CA GLN A 285 18.74 -2.86 -23.79
C GLN A 285 19.10 -1.85 -22.69
N CYS A 286 20.05 -0.94 -22.97
CA CYS A 286 20.59 0.02 -22.00
C CYS A 286 19.60 1.14 -21.58
N HIS A 287 18.37 1.16 -22.14
CA HIS A 287 17.32 2.15 -21.86
C HIS A 287 16.06 1.54 -21.27
N ASP A 288 16.18 0.42 -20.55
CA ASP A 288 15.05 -0.32 -20.02
C ASP A 288 14.43 0.29 -18.75
N LEU A 289 14.95 1.43 -18.27
CA LEU A 289 14.46 2.15 -17.08
C LEU A 289 14.31 1.19 -15.89
N ALA A 290 15.34 0.36 -15.65
CA ALA A 290 15.28 -0.74 -14.70
C ALA A 290 14.92 -0.28 -13.28
N LYS A 291 15.56 0.78 -12.78
CA LYS A 291 15.27 1.33 -11.46
C LYS A 291 13.89 1.97 -11.38
N LEU A 292 13.37 2.51 -12.48
CA LEU A 292 11.99 2.99 -12.56
C LEU A 292 10.98 1.84 -12.47
N LYS A 293 11.21 0.74 -13.19
CA LYS A 293 10.37 -0.47 -13.08
C LYS A 293 10.38 -1.02 -11.65
N LEU A 294 11.55 -1.00 -11.00
CA LEU A 294 11.68 -1.37 -9.59
C LEU A 294 10.91 -0.42 -8.65
N ALA A 295 10.95 0.90 -8.91
CA ALA A 295 10.17 1.88 -8.16
C ALA A 295 8.66 1.63 -8.29
N ILE A 296 8.18 1.27 -9.48
CA ILE A 296 6.79 0.89 -9.72
C ILE A 296 6.44 -0.38 -8.94
N LYS A 297 7.31 -1.40 -8.94
CA LYS A 297 7.13 -2.64 -8.18
C LYS A 297 7.00 -2.41 -6.68
N TYR A 298 7.80 -1.50 -6.11
CA TYR A 298 7.68 -1.09 -4.71
C TYR A 298 6.61 -0.02 -4.44
N HIS A 299 5.74 0.28 -5.42
CA HIS A 299 4.66 1.27 -5.34
C HIS A 299 5.12 2.67 -4.89
N GLN A 300 6.28 3.11 -5.38
CA GLN A 300 6.90 4.40 -5.07
C GLN A 300 6.31 5.54 -5.92
N LYS A 301 5.05 5.88 -5.63
CA LYS A 301 4.26 6.83 -6.44
C LYS A 301 4.86 8.24 -6.47
N GLU A 302 5.36 8.73 -5.34
CA GLU A 302 5.94 10.09 -5.23
C GLU A 302 7.25 10.23 -6.01
N PHE A 303 8.10 9.20 -5.95
CA PHE A 303 9.35 9.13 -6.72
C PHE A 303 9.09 9.19 -8.24
N VAL A 304 8.14 8.37 -8.73
CA VAL A 304 7.80 8.35 -10.16
C VAL A 304 7.13 9.66 -10.59
N ALA A 305 6.32 10.27 -9.73
CA ALA A 305 5.60 11.52 -10.01
C ALA A 305 6.50 12.77 -10.02
N GLN A 306 7.78 12.63 -9.68
CA GLN A 306 8.70 13.76 -9.66
C GLN A 306 8.81 14.46 -11.03
N PRO A 307 8.82 15.81 -11.08
CA PRO A 307 8.84 16.56 -12.34
C PRO A 307 9.98 16.19 -13.30
N ASN A 308 11.20 15.99 -12.78
CA ASN A 308 12.37 15.63 -13.58
C ASN A 308 12.21 14.24 -14.23
N CYS A 309 11.73 13.26 -13.45
CA CYS A 309 11.42 11.92 -13.95
C CYS A 309 10.31 11.96 -15.02
N GLN A 310 9.24 12.71 -14.76
CA GLN A 310 8.13 12.88 -15.72
C GLN A 310 8.54 13.60 -17.00
N GLN A 311 9.48 14.54 -16.93
CA GLN A 311 10.04 15.19 -18.10
C GLN A 311 10.83 14.19 -18.96
N LEU A 312 11.70 13.37 -18.36
CA LEU A 312 12.42 12.32 -19.08
C LEU A 312 11.46 11.33 -19.74
N LEU A 313 10.46 10.84 -19.00
CA LEU A 313 9.43 9.95 -19.54
C LEU A 313 8.64 10.58 -20.68
N ALA A 314 8.29 11.87 -20.58
CA ALA A 314 7.62 12.58 -21.65
C ALA A 314 8.52 12.72 -22.90
N THR A 315 9.83 12.93 -22.74
CA THR A 315 10.76 12.97 -23.88
C THR A 315 10.89 11.62 -24.58
N LEU A 316 10.94 10.52 -23.83
CA LEU A 316 10.95 9.17 -24.37
C LEU A 316 9.60 8.80 -25.01
N TRP A 317 8.49 9.26 -24.43
CA TRP A 317 7.14 8.99 -24.93
C TRP A 317 6.88 9.67 -26.28
N TYR A 318 7.28 10.94 -26.43
CA TYR A 318 7.07 11.74 -27.64
C TYR A 318 8.28 11.73 -28.59
N ASP A 319 9.13 10.70 -28.51
CA ASP A 319 10.35 10.65 -29.31
C ASP A 319 10.08 10.81 -30.82
N GLY A 320 10.82 11.75 -31.43
CA GLY A 320 10.70 12.23 -32.80
C GLY A 320 9.35 12.85 -33.21
N PHE A 321 8.60 13.42 -32.26
CA PHE A 321 7.63 14.48 -32.52
C PHE A 321 8.10 15.79 -31.87
N PRO A 322 8.97 16.57 -32.55
CA PRO A 322 9.47 17.82 -31.98
C PRO A 322 8.31 18.79 -31.77
N GLY A 323 8.16 19.30 -30.55
CA GLY A 323 7.16 20.32 -30.24
C GLY A 323 5.72 19.81 -30.08
N TRP A 324 5.47 18.50 -30.02
CA TRP A 324 4.11 17.94 -29.84
C TRP A 324 3.32 18.62 -28.71
N ARG A 325 3.98 18.87 -27.57
CA ARG A 325 3.37 19.54 -26.41
C ARG A 325 2.81 20.93 -26.74
N ARG A 326 3.47 21.68 -27.63
CA ARG A 326 3.12 23.06 -28.00
C ARG A 326 1.97 23.17 -29.01
N HIS A 327 1.60 22.09 -29.70
CA HIS A 327 0.51 22.14 -30.67
C HIS A 327 -0.86 22.37 -30.00
N HIS A 328 -1.74 23.07 -30.73
CA HIS A 328 -3.13 23.27 -30.35
C HIS A 328 -3.88 21.92 -30.29
N TRP A 329 -4.88 21.82 -29.41
CA TRP A 329 -5.61 20.56 -29.18
C TRP A 329 -6.27 20.03 -30.46
N ALA A 330 -6.77 20.90 -31.34
CA ALA A 330 -7.38 20.50 -32.61
C ALA A 330 -6.38 19.83 -33.57
N VAL A 331 -5.16 20.35 -33.66
CA VAL A 331 -4.09 19.77 -34.49
C VAL A 331 -3.70 18.40 -33.95
N LYS A 332 -3.60 18.26 -32.62
CA LYS A 332 -3.35 16.97 -31.96
C LYS A 332 -4.46 15.96 -32.28
N LEU A 333 -5.72 16.38 -32.22
CA LEU A 333 -6.86 15.52 -32.52
C LEU A 333 -6.86 15.05 -33.98
N VAL A 334 -6.67 15.96 -34.93
CA VAL A 334 -6.63 15.63 -36.37
C VAL A 334 -5.48 14.68 -36.68
N THR A 335 -4.28 14.96 -36.15
CA THR A 335 -3.11 14.10 -36.37
C THR A 335 -3.29 12.72 -35.72
N CYS A 336 -3.81 12.64 -34.49
CA CYS A 336 -4.16 11.36 -33.86
C CYS A 336 -5.22 10.58 -34.66
N PHE A 337 -6.24 11.27 -35.20
CA PHE A 337 -7.28 10.64 -36.01
C PHE A 337 -6.72 10.08 -37.32
N ILE A 338 -5.85 10.81 -38.03
CA ILE A 338 -5.22 10.34 -39.26
C ILE A 338 -4.32 9.13 -38.99
N ILE A 339 -3.48 9.19 -37.93
CA ILE A 339 -2.62 8.06 -37.54
C ILE A 339 -3.48 6.85 -37.15
N GLY A 340 -4.56 7.10 -36.40
CA GLY A 340 -5.53 6.11 -36.00
C GLY A 340 -6.18 5.43 -37.22
N LEU A 341 -6.65 6.18 -38.22
CA LEU A 341 -7.24 5.61 -39.44
C LEU A 341 -6.24 4.74 -40.24
N LEU A 342 -4.96 5.12 -40.23
CA LEU A 342 -3.89 4.43 -40.95
C LEU A 342 -3.26 3.26 -40.16
N PHE A 343 -3.81 2.88 -39.00
CA PHE A 343 -3.28 1.79 -38.18
C PHE A 343 -3.10 0.44 -38.91
N PRO A 344 -4.00 -0.04 -39.82
CA PRO A 344 -3.81 -1.34 -40.45
C PRO A 344 -2.64 -1.28 -41.44
N VAL A 345 -2.45 -0.15 -42.12
CA VAL A 345 -1.33 0.07 -43.06
C VAL A 345 0.00 0.03 -42.30
N PHE A 346 0.10 0.75 -41.18
CA PHE A 346 1.33 0.74 -40.38
C PHE A 346 1.65 -0.64 -39.80
N SER A 347 0.63 -1.38 -39.34
CA SER A 347 0.79 -2.72 -38.79
C SER A 347 1.26 -3.73 -39.84
N MET A 348 0.69 -3.68 -41.07
CA MET A 348 1.12 -4.53 -42.18
C MET A 348 2.56 -4.23 -42.62
N ILE A 349 2.94 -2.95 -42.69
CA ILE A 349 4.31 -2.55 -43.04
C ILE A 349 5.31 -3.03 -41.98
N TYR A 350 4.93 -3.00 -40.70
CA TYR A 350 5.77 -3.54 -39.62
C TYR A 350 6.00 -5.04 -39.75
N LEU A 351 4.97 -5.80 -40.13
CA LEU A 351 5.05 -7.24 -40.32
C LEU A 351 5.91 -7.61 -41.53
N LEU A 352 5.78 -6.88 -42.64
CA LEU A 352 6.52 -7.15 -43.89
C LEU A 352 7.96 -6.62 -43.87
N ALA A 353 8.18 -5.42 -43.31
CA ALA A 353 9.46 -4.71 -43.37
C ALA A 353 9.74 -3.91 -42.08
N PRO A 354 10.10 -4.58 -40.96
CA PRO A 354 10.27 -3.94 -39.65
C PRO A 354 11.44 -2.95 -39.57
N LYS A 355 12.39 -3.01 -40.52
CA LYS A 355 13.55 -2.09 -40.63
C LYS A 355 13.25 -0.81 -41.44
N SER A 356 12.09 -0.74 -42.10
CA SER A 356 11.68 0.44 -42.89
C SER A 356 11.50 1.69 -42.01
N ALA A 357 11.46 2.88 -42.62
CA ALA A 357 11.23 4.13 -41.89
C ALA A 357 9.87 4.12 -41.15
N LEU A 358 8.83 3.61 -41.81
CA LEU A 358 7.49 3.45 -41.22
C LEU A 358 7.46 2.33 -40.15
N GLY A 359 8.24 1.25 -40.34
CA GLY A 359 8.41 0.21 -39.32
C GLY A 359 9.14 0.71 -38.06
N ARG A 360 10.09 1.63 -38.18
CA ARG A 360 10.69 2.32 -37.02
C ARG A 360 9.74 3.34 -36.39
N PHE A 361 8.83 3.92 -37.16
CA PHE A 361 7.84 4.88 -36.67
C PHE A 361 6.81 4.23 -35.72
N ILE A 362 6.30 3.03 -36.02
CA ILE A 362 5.36 2.32 -35.12
C ILE A 362 6.02 1.81 -33.84
N LYS A 363 7.35 1.61 -33.81
CA LYS A 363 8.08 1.22 -32.59
C LYS A 363 8.05 2.32 -31.52
N LYS A 364 7.75 3.56 -31.89
CA LYS A 364 7.62 4.66 -30.95
C LYS A 364 6.41 4.45 -30.04
N PRO A 365 6.53 4.67 -28.72
CA PRO A 365 5.50 4.28 -27.75
C PRO A 365 4.18 5.04 -27.94
N PHE A 366 4.23 6.34 -28.25
CA PHE A 366 3.02 7.13 -28.50
C PHE A 366 2.23 6.64 -29.73
N ILE A 367 2.91 6.22 -30.80
CA ILE A 367 2.26 5.70 -32.01
C ILE A 367 1.68 4.31 -31.76
N LYS A 368 2.43 3.46 -31.05
CA LYS A 368 1.92 2.16 -30.60
C LYS A 368 0.63 2.31 -29.80
N PHE A 369 0.58 3.26 -28.86
CA PHE A 369 -0.62 3.58 -28.08
C PHE A 369 -1.80 3.97 -28.98
N ILE A 370 -1.62 4.93 -29.92
CA ILE A 370 -2.69 5.35 -30.83
C ILE A 370 -3.17 4.18 -31.71
N CYS A 371 -2.26 3.34 -32.20
CA CYS A 371 -2.64 2.20 -33.05
C CYS A 371 -3.44 1.15 -32.27
N HIS A 372 -3.05 0.83 -31.02
CA HIS A 372 -3.81 -0.08 -30.17
C HIS A 372 -5.19 0.49 -29.82
N THR A 373 -5.28 1.77 -29.47
CA THR A 373 -6.58 2.41 -29.17
C THR A 373 -7.48 2.48 -30.40
N ALA A 374 -6.94 2.81 -31.57
CA ALA A 374 -7.68 2.79 -32.83
C ALA A 374 -8.20 1.38 -33.17
N SER A 375 -7.34 0.35 -33.07
CA SER A 375 -7.76 -1.04 -33.26
C SER A 375 -8.88 -1.45 -32.28
N TYR A 376 -8.77 -1.06 -31.02
CA TYR A 376 -9.80 -1.32 -30.02
C TYR A 376 -11.13 -0.61 -30.32
N LEU A 377 -11.08 0.66 -30.74
CA LEU A 377 -12.27 1.40 -31.16
C LEU A 377 -12.91 0.78 -32.41
N THR A 378 -12.12 0.29 -33.36
CA THR A 378 -12.68 -0.44 -34.52
C THR A 378 -13.33 -1.76 -34.12
N PHE A 379 -12.77 -2.47 -33.14
CA PHE A 379 -13.40 -3.66 -32.57
C PHE A 379 -14.75 -3.34 -31.93
N LEU A 380 -14.83 -2.30 -31.10
CA LEU A 380 -16.10 -1.86 -30.52
C LEU A 380 -17.10 -1.39 -31.59
N PHE A 381 -16.63 -0.71 -32.64
CA PHE A 381 -17.47 -0.34 -33.77
C PHE A 381 -18.01 -1.57 -34.50
N LEU A 382 -17.21 -2.63 -34.69
CA LEU A 382 -17.67 -3.91 -35.25
C LEU A 382 -18.70 -4.59 -34.33
N LEU A 383 -18.54 -4.52 -33.01
CA LEU A 383 -19.56 -5.02 -32.06
C LEU A 383 -20.88 -4.24 -32.16
N LEU A 384 -20.80 -2.91 -32.31
CA LEU A 384 -21.99 -2.08 -32.54
C LEU A 384 -22.66 -2.46 -33.87
N LEU A 385 -21.89 -2.66 -34.94
CA LEU A 385 -22.41 -3.14 -36.22
C LEU A 385 -23.02 -4.55 -36.13
N ALA A 386 -22.44 -5.45 -35.34
CA ALA A 386 -22.98 -6.79 -35.11
C ALA A 386 -24.38 -6.74 -34.45
N SER A 387 -24.64 -5.71 -33.64
CA SER A 387 -25.95 -5.52 -33.01
C SER A 387 -26.99 -4.90 -33.96
N GLN A 388 -26.55 -4.20 -35.01
CA GLN A 388 -27.45 -3.57 -35.98
C GLN A 388 -28.03 -4.60 -36.96
N HIS A 389 -29.26 -4.33 -37.42
CA HIS A 389 -30.10 -5.21 -38.24
C HIS A 389 -29.48 -5.67 -39.59
N ILE A 390 -28.33 -5.11 -39.97
CA ILE A 390 -27.65 -5.33 -41.25
C ILE A 390 -27.05 -6.74 -41.35
N ALA A 391 -26.86 -7.45 -40.24
CA ALA A 391 -26.29 -8.79 -40.20
C ALA A 391 -27.21 -9.86 -39.55
N ARG A 392 -28.54 -9.68 -39.55
CA ARG A 392 -29.44 -10.69 -38.98
C ARG A 392 -29.49 -11.95 -39.85
N THR A 393 -29.05 -13.07 -39.29
CA THR A 393 -29.46 -14.41 -39.74
C THR A 393 -30.93 -14.64 -39.43
N ASN A 394 -31.56 -15.62 -40.10
CA ASN A 394 -32.96 -15.99 -39.86
C ASN A 394 -33.21 -16.20 -38.35
N LEU A 395 -34.10 -15.38 -37.78
CA LEU A 395 -34.40 -15.33 -36.33
C LEU A 395 -34.91 -16.67 -35.77
N HIS A 396 -35.41 -17.54 -36.65
CA HIS A 396 -36.01 -18.84 -36.35
C HIS A 396 -35.08 -20.03 -36.61
N MET A 397 -33.80 -19.80 -36.89
CA MET A 397 -32.83 -20.88 -37.12
C MET A 397 -32.08 -21.19 -35.82
N GLN A 398 -32.12 -22.45 -35.38
CA GLN A 398 -31.28 -22.90 -34.26
C GLN A 398 -29.86 -23.15 -34.77
N GLY A 399 -28.85 -22.59 -34.09
CA GLY A 399 -27.45 -22.70 -34.50
C GLY A 399 -27.12 -22.01 -35.83
N PRO A 400 -27.44 -20.71 -36.00
CA PRO A 400 -27.17 -20.03 -37.26
C PRO A 400 -25.67 -20.03 -37.59
N PRO A 401 -25.30 -20.10 -38.88
CA PRO A 401 -23.91 -19.97 -39.28
C PRO A 401 -23.36 -18.60 -38.84
N PRO A 402 -22.09 -18.52 -38.42
CA PRO A 402 -21.48 -17.26 -38.00
C PRO A 402 -21.55 -16.21 -39.12
N THR A 403 -22.00 -15.01 -38.75
CA THR A 403 -22.13 -13.89 -39.68
C THR A 403 -20.76 -13.41 -40.16
N VAL A 404 -20.73 -12.66 -41.27
CA VAL A 404 -19.48 -12.06 -41.77
C VAL A 404 -18.84 -11.16 -40.69
N VAL A 405 -19.66 -10.44 -39.91
CA VAL A 405 -19.17 -9.59 -38.81
C VAL A 405 -18.56 -10.43 -37.69
N GLU A 406 -19.15 -11.58 -37.35
CA GLU A 406 -18.57 -12.50 -36.36
C GLU A 406 -17.23 -13.09 -36.83
N TRP A 407 -17.12 -13.44 -38.11
CA TRP A 407 -15.83 -13.84 -38.70
C TRP A 407 -14.78 -12.73 -38.63
N MET A 408 -15.18 -11.47 -38.78
CA MET A 408 -14.28 -10.33 -38.58
C MET A 408 -13.89 -10.14 -37.12
N ILE A 409 -14.77 -10.44 -36.16
CA ILE A 409 -14.50 -10.29 -34.71
C ILE A 409 -13.53 -11.36 -34.19
N LEU A 410 -13.59 -12.59 -34.72
CA LEU A 410 -12.79 -13.72 -34.23
C LEU A 410 -11.27 -13.44 -34.14
N PRO A 411 -10.60 -12.84 -35.15
CA PRO A 411 -9.19 -12.47 -35.05
C PRO A 411 -8.85 -11.53 -33.88
N TRP A 412 -9.74 -10.57 -33.54
CA TRP A 412 -9.52 -9.69 -32.39
C TRP A 412 -9.59 -10.47 -31.08
N VAL A 413 -10.60 -11.33 -30.93
CA VAL A 413 -10.76 -12.15 -29.72
C VAL A 413 -9.56 -13.07 -29.52
N LEU A 414 -9.09 -13.75 -30.57
CA LEU A 414 -7.89 -14.57 -30.52
C LEU A 414 -6.64 -13.74 -30.19
N GLY A 415 -6.53 -12.52 -30.75
CA GLY A 415 -5.46 -11.58 -30.44
C GLY A 415 -5.46 -11.14 -28.97
N PHE A 416 -6.62 -10.87 -28.39
CA PHE A 416 -6.74 -10.52 -26.97
C PHE A 416 -6.38 -11.70 -26.06
N ILE A 417 -6.87 -12.91 -26.36
CA ILE A 417 -6.50 -14.11 -25.60
C ILE A 417 -4.99 -14.34 -25.65
N TRP A 418 -4.38 -14.22 -26.83
CA TRP A 418 -2.93 -14.37 -26.96
C TRP A 418 -2.15 -13.29 -26.20
N ALA A 419 -2.61 -12.04 -26.24
CA ALA A 419 -2.00 -10.94 -25.51
C ALA A 419 -2.05 -11.18 -23.99
N GLU A 420 -3.19 -11.61 -23.45
CA GLU A 420 -3.34 -11.95 -22.03
C GLU A 420 -2.46 -13.13 -21.61
N ILE A 421 -2.41 -14.20 -22.42
CA ILE A 421 -1.53 -15.35 -22.13
C ILE A 421 -0.08 -14.91 -22.06
N LYS A 422 0.34 -14.03 -22.97
CA LYS A 422 1.69 -13.48 -22.96
C LYS A 422 1.96 -12.62 -21.72
N GLU A 423 1.05 -11.73 -21.36
CA GLU A 423 1.19 -10.87 -20.17
C GLU A 423 1.27 -11.68 -18.87
N MET A 424 0.43 -12.71 -18.74
CA MET A 424 0.47 -13.62 -17.60
C MET A 424 1.81 -14.38 -17.51
N TRP A 425 2.41 -14.75 -18.65
CA TRP A 425 3.70 -15.45 -18.67
C TRP A 425 4.86 -14.52 -18.34
N ASP A 426 4.88 -13.30 -18.91
CA ASP A 426 5.98 -12.35 -18.73
C ASP A 426 5.98 -11.71 -17.31
N GLY A 427 4.81 -11.44 -16.72
CA GLY A 427 4.68 -10.74 -15.42
C GLY A 427 4.48 -11.65 -14.21
N GLY A 428 4.01 -12.89 -14.42
CA GLY A 428 3.65 -13.81 -13.34
C GLY A 428 2.25 -13.56 -12.76
N PHE A 429 1.65 -14.62 -12.22
CA PHE A 429 0.24 -14.66 -11.82
C PHE A 429 -0.11 -13.71 -10.65
N THR A 430 0.80 -13.52 -9.70
CA THR A 430 0.55 -12.70 -8.51
C THR A 430 0.47 -11.21 -8.82
N GLU A 431 1.36 -10.71 -9.68
CA GLU A 431 1.33 -9.31 -10.11
C GLU A 431 0.11 -9.06 -11.02
N TYR A 432 -0.25 -10.03 -11.86
CA TYR A 432 -1.41 -9.95 -12.76
C TYR A 432 -2.75 -9.77 -12.02
N ILE A 433 -3.03 -10.57 -10.99
CA ILE A 433 -4.31 -10.49 -10.24
C ILE A 433 -4.47 -9.19 -9.47
N HIS A 434 -3.37 -8.53 -9.12
CA HIS A 434 -3.41 -7.29 -8.35
C HIS A 434 -3.94 -6.10 -9.20
N ASP A 435 -3.90 -6.18 -10.53
CA ASP A 435 -4.54 -5.20 -11.41
C ASP A 435 -6.00 -5.59 -11.71
N TRP A 436 -6.93 -4.75 -11.25
CA TRP A 436 -8.37 -4.92 -11.49
C TRP A 436 -8.73 -4.89 -12.98
N TRP A 437 -7.96 -4.19 -13.81
CA TRP A 437 -8.19 -4.16 -15.24
C TRP A 437 -7.84 -5.49 -15.90
N ASN A 438 -6.76 -6.13 -15.47
CA ASN A 438 -6.34 -7.44 -15.96
C ASN A 438 -7.37 -8.50 -15.58
N LEU A 439 -7.90 -8.43 -14.35
CA LEU A 439 -9.01 -9.30 -13.94
C LEU A 439 -10.27 -9.10 -14.80
N MET A 440 -10.59 -7.86 -15.17
CA MET A 440 -11.70 -7.56 -16.07
C MET A 440 -11.47 -8.08 -17.50
N ASP A 441 -10.24 -7.97 -18.01
CA ASP A 441 -9.86 -8.49 -19.33
C ASP A 441 -9.91 -10.02 -19.36
N PHE A 442 -9.46 -10.69 -18.29
CA PHE A 442 -9.62 -12.14 -18.11
C PHE A 442 -11.10 -12.56 -18.08
N ALA A 443 -11.94 -11.84 -17.33
CA ALA A 443 -13.39 -12.08 -17.30
C ALA A 443 -14.04 -11.87 -18.68
N MET A 444 -13.66 -10.81 -19.40
CA MET A 444 -14.13 -10.54 -20.75
C MET A 444 -13.73 -11.66 -21.73
N ASN A 445 -12.46 -12.07 -21.73
CA ASN A 445 -11.95 -13.09 -22.65
C ASN A 445 -12.51 -14.48 -22.36
N SER A 446 -12.72 -14.83 -21.09
CA SER A 446 -13.38 -16.08 -20.70
C SER A 446 -14.83 -16.12 -21.15
N LEU A 447 -15.57 -15.00 -21.07
CA LEU A 447 -16.92 -14.90 -21.63
C LEU A 447 -16.93 -15.04 -23.15
N TYR A 448 -15.98 -14.43 -23.87
CA TYR A 448 -15.87 -14.63 -25.33
C TYR A 448 -15.57 -16.08 -25.70
N LEU A 449 -14.68 -16.77 -24.97
CA LEU A 449 -14.41 -18.20 -25.16
C LEU A 449 -15.65 -19.06 -24.88
N ALA A 450 -16.42 -18.73 -23.84
CA ALA A 450 -17.68 -19.40 -23.53
C ALA A 450 -18.72 -19.19 -24.65
N THR A 451 -18.84 -17.98 -25.20
CA THR A 451 -19.72 -17.70 -26.34
C THR A 451 -19.31 -18.50 -27.58
N ILE A 452 -18.02 -18.51 -27.94
CA ILE A 452 -17.52 -19.23 -29.13
C ILE A 452 -17.76 -20.73 -28.98
N SER A 453 -17.44 -21.32 -27.82
CA SER A 453 -17.65 -22.74 -27.57
C SER A 453 -19.14 -23.13 -27.64
N LEU A 454 -20.03 -22.35 -27.03
CA LEU A 454 -21.48 -22.60 -27.11
C LEU A 454 -22.04 -22.42 -28.53
N LYS A 455 -21.53 -21.46 -29.31
CA LYS A 455 -21.92 -21.31 -30.72
C LYS A 455 -21.47 -22.49 -31.58
N ILE A 456 -20.26 -23.01 -31.36
CA ILE A 456 -19.78 -24.23 -32.04
C ILE A 456 -20.66 -25.42 -31.67
N VAL A 457 -20.98 -25.60 -30.39
CA VAL A 457 -21.88 -26.68 -29.93
C VAL A 457 -23.27 -26.55 -30.54
N ALA A 458 -23.81 -25.33 -30.60
CA ALA A 458 -25.11 -25.06 -31.21
C ALA A 458 -25.09 -25.39 -32.71
N TYR A 459 -24.05 -24.99 -33.43
CA TYR A 459 -23.88 -25.24 -34.87
C TYR A 459 -23.75 -26.73 -35.22
N VAL A 460 -23.01 -27.51 -34.40
CA VAL A 460 -22.81 -28.95 -34.65
C VAL A 460 -24.06 -29.76 -34.34
N LYS A 461 -24.79 -29.42 -33.27
CA LYS A 461 -25.89 -30.24 -32.74
C LYS A 461 -27.27 -29.86 -33.28
N TYR A 462 -27.48 -28.60 -33.65
CA TYR A 462 -28.78 -28.10 -34.07
C TYR A 462 -28.71 -27.54 -35.48
N ASN A 463 -29.60 -28.02 -36.37
CA ASN A 463 -29.72 -27.55 -37.75
C ASN A 463 -31.20 -27.38 -38.16
N SER A 464 -32.08 -27.21 -37.18
CA SER A 464 -33.53 -27.15 -37.37
C SER A 464 -34.02 -25.71 -37.27
N SER A 465 -34.90 -25.33 -38.20
CA SER A 465 -35.60 -24.05 -38.13
C SER A 465 -36.89 -24.22 -37.32
N ARG A 466 -36.92 -23.65 -36.11
CA ARG A 466 -38.11 -23.58 -35.24
C ARG A 466 -38.30 -22.15 -34.74
N PRO A 467 -39.54 -21.67 -34.60
CA PRO A 467 -39.78 -20.33 -34.07
C PRO A 467 -39.11 -20.17 -32.69
N ARG A 468 -38.56 -18.99 -32.42
CA ARG A 468 -37.71 -18.72 -31.24
C ARG A 468 -38.46 -18.90 -29.91
N GLU A 469 -39.77 -18.71 -29.95
CA GLU A 469 -40.68 -18.87 -28.80
C GLU A 469 -40.80 -20.33 -28.34
N GLU A 470 -40.59 -21.29 -29.24
CA GLU A 470 -40.66 -22.73 -28.94
C GLU A 470 -39.32 -23.30 -28.46
N TRP A 471 -38.29 -22.46 -28.32
CA TRP A 471 -36.98 -22.92 -27.88
C TRP A 471 -37.00 -23.20 -26.37
N GLU A 472 -36.26 -24.23 -25.96
CA GLU A 472 -36.03 -24.49 -24.54
C GLU A 472 -35.32 -23.30 -23.87
N MET A 473 -35.67 -23.00 -22.62
CA MET A 473 -35.15 -21.83 -21.89
C MET A 473 -33.61 -21.81 -21.81
N TRP A 474 -32.98 -22.99 -21.67
CA TRP A 474 -31.53 -23.16 -21.58
C TRP A 474 -30.87 -23.53 -22.93
N HIS A 475 -31.51 -23.17 -24.06
CA HIS A 475 -30.96 -23.47 -25.37
C HIS A 475 -29.57 -22.82 -25.55
N PRO A 476 -28.54 -23.55 -26.03
CA PRO A 476 -27.16 -23.07 -26.11
C PRO A 476 -27.00 -21.74 -26.87
N THR A 477 -27.79 -21.51 -27.92
CA THR A 477 -27.78 -20.25 -28.67
C THR A 477 -28.23 -19.05 -27.82
N LEU A 478 -29.24 -19.21 -26.96
CA LEU A 478 -29.73 -18.12 -26.10
C LEU A 478 -28.69 -17.77 -25.03
N ILE A 479 -28.07 -18.80 -24.43
CA ILE A 479 -26.99 -18.61 -23.46
C ILE A 479 -25.79 -17.93 -24.14
N ALA A 480 -25.42 -18.36 -25.35
CA ALA A 480 -24.32 -17.75 -26.09
C ALA A 480 -24.59 -16.27 -26.42
N GLU A 481 -25.81 -15.91 -26.85
CA GLU A 481 -26.23 -14.52 -27.09
C GLU A 481 -26.17 -13.68 -25.80
N ALA A 482 -26.64 -14.24 -24.68
CA ALA A 482 -26.61 -13.56 -23.38
C ALA A 482 -25.18 -13.31 -22.89
N LEU A 483 -24.31 -14.34 -22.92
CA LEU A 483 -22.90 -14.20 -22.55
C LEU A 483 -22.16 -13.24 -23.48
N PHE A 484 -22.49 -13.24 -24.78
CA PHE A 484 -21.92 -12.30 -25.75
C PHE A 484 -22.30 -10.85 -25.41
N ALA A 485 -23.55 -10.60 -25.03
CA ALA A 485 -23.99 -9.27 -24.61
C ALA A 485 -23.26 -8.80 -23.34
N ILE A 486 -23.05 -9.69 -22.36
CA ILE A 486 -22.28 -9.37 -21.15
C ILE A 486 -20.81 -9.08 -21.49
N ALA A 487 -20.19 -9.89 -22.36
CA ALA A 487 -18.82 -9.66 -22.84
C ALA A 487 -18.69 -8.30 -23.54
N ASN A 488 -19.69 -7.91 -24.35
CA ASN A 488 -19.72 -6.62 -25.01
C ASN A 488 -19.78 -5.45 -24.00
N ILE A 489 -20.55 -5.60 -22.91
CA ILE A 489 -20.57 -4.60 -21.82
C ILE A 489 -19.17 -4.42 -21.23
N PHE A 490 -18.50 -5.50 -20.83
CA PHE A 490 -17.14 -5.42 -20.28
C PHE A 490 -16.14 -4.81 -21.27
N SER A 491 -16.25 -5.16 -22.56
CA SER A 491 -15.40 -4.55 -23.59
C SER A 491 -15.64 -3.04 -23.74
N SER A 492 -16.89 -2.58 -23.72
CA SER A 492 -17.17 -1.14 -23.77
C SER A 492 -16.65 -0.40 -22.52
N LEU A 493 -16.74 -1.03 -21.34
CA LEU A 493 -16.24 -0.47 -20.08
C LEU A 493 -14.71 -0.36 -20.04
N ARG A 494 -13.98 -1.22 -20.76
CA ARG A 494 -12.51 -1.15 -20.87
C ARG A 494 -12.01 0.18 -21.42
N LEU A 495 -12.81 0.92 -22.20
CA LEU A 495 -12.43 2.27 -22.66
C LEU A 495 -12.11 3.24 -21.52
N ILE A 496 -12.68 3.03 -20.33
CA ILE A 496 -12.45 3.88 -19.16
C ILE A 496 -10.97 3.85 -18.75
N SER A 497 -10.24 2.74 -18.94
CA SER A 497 -8.83 2.65 -18.57
C SER A 497 -7.94 3.59 -19.40
N LEU A 498 -8.35 3.90 -20.65
CA LEU A 498 -7.63 4.81 -21.55
C LEU A 498 -7.69 6.28 -21.07
N PHE A 499 -8.63 6.62 -20.20
CA PHE A 499 -8.75 7.98 -19.66
C PHE A 499 -7.55 8.39 -18.79
N THR A 500 -6.77 7.43 -18.28
CA THR A 500 -5.53 7.68 -17.53
C THR A 500 -4.48 8.45 -18.35
N ALA A 501 -4.50 8.32 -19.67
CA ALA A 501 -3.57 9.03 -20.56
C ALA A 501 -3.94 10.51 -20.76
N ASN A 502 -5.18 10.91 -20.43
CA ASN A 502 -5.64 12.29 -20.58
C ASN A 502 -5.43 13.07 -19.27
N SER A 503 -4.83 14.26 -19.35
CA SER A 503 -4.53 15.11 -18.20
C SER A 503 -5.78 15.56 -17.43
N HIS A 504 -6.95 15.66 -18.09
CA HIS A 504 -8.19 16.09 -17.45
C HIS A 504 -9.02 14.93 -16.89
N LEU A 505 -9.15 13.83 -17.65
CA LEU A 505 -9.99 12.69 -17.25
C LEU A 505 -9.25 11.71 -16.33
N GLY A 506 -7.93 11.66 -16.39
CA GLY A 506 -7.12 10.72 -15.60
C GLY A 506 -7.33 10.86 -14.08
N PRO A 507 -7.14 12.05 -13.48
CA PRO A 507 -7.37 12.24 -12.04
C PRO A 507 -8.79 11.89 -11.58
N LEU A 508 -9.79 12.20 -12.41
CA LEU A 508 -11.20 11.90 -12.14
C LEU A 508 -11.49 10.39 -12.19
N GLN A 509 -10.88 9.68 -13.14
CA GLN A 509 -11.01 8.22 -13.22
C GLN A 509 -10.31 7.54 -12.03
N ILE A 510 -9.13 8.03 -11.61
CA ILE A 510 -8.43 7.49 -10.44
C ILE A 510 -9.21 7.73 -9.15
N SER A 511 -9.85 8.90 -8.98
CA SER A 511 -10.68 9.16 -7.81
C SER A 511 -11.91 8.25 -7.77
N LEU A 512 -12.59 8.05 -8.91
CA LEU A 512 -13.69 7.09 -9.05
C LEU A 512 -13.26 5.68 -8.61
N GLY A 513 -12.12 5.19 -9.11
CA GLY A 513 -11.60 3.86 -8.77
C GLY A 513 -11.29 3.69 -7.28
N ARG A 514 -10.78 4.73 -6.60
CA ARG A 514 -10.50 4.68 -5.15
C ARG A 514 -11.78 4.67 -4.32
N MET A 515 -12.79 5.45 -4.70
CA MET A 515 -14.08 5.49 -4.01
C MET A 515 -14.85 4.17 -4.14
N LEU A 516 -14.61 3.39 -5.21
CA LEU A 516 -15.27 2.10 -5.43
C LEU A 516 -15.02 1.12 -4.27
N LEU A 517 -13.84 1.13 -3.66
CA LEU A 517 -13.56 0.28 -2.49
C LEU A 517 -14.40 0.66 -1.27
N ASP A 518 -14.73 1.94 -1.10
CA ASP A 518 -15.59 2.39 -0.01
C ASP A 518 -17.07 2.12 -0.32
N ILE A 519 -17.47 2.23 -1.59
CA ILE A 519 -18.81 1.82 -2.06
C ILE A 519 -19.03 0.32 -1.79
N LEU A 520 -18.05 -0.54 -2.07
CA LEU A 520 -18.16 -1.99 -1.80
C LEU A 520 -18.33 -2.29 -0.30
N LYS A 521 -17.65 -1.56 0.59
CA LYS A 521 -17.85 -1.69 2.05
C LYS A 521 -19.28 -1.31 2.45
N PHE A 522 -19.82 -0.24 1.88
CA PHE A 522 -21.19 0.19 2.17
C PHE A 522 -22.23 -0.79 1.58
N LEU A 523 -21.96 -1.32 0.39
CA LEU A 523 -22.79 -2.32 -0.27
C LEU A 523 -22.94 -3.58 0.60
N PHE A 524 -21.88 -4.00 1.31
CA PHE A 524 -21.95 -5.14 2.24
C PHE A 524 -23.01 -4.93 3.34
N ILE A 525 -23.02 -3.75 3.97
CA ILE A 525 -24.03 -3.39 4.99
C ILE A 525 -25.42 -3.35 4.35
N TYR A 526 -25.54 -2.76 3.17
CA TYR A 526 -26.79 -2.71 2.42
C TYR A 526 -27.34 -4.10 2.09
N CYS A 527 -26.48 -5.05 1.67
CA CYS A 527 -26.87 -6.43 1.41
C CYS A 527 -27.39 -7.15 2.67
N LEU A 528 -26.80 -6.91 3.85
CA LEU A 528 -27.30 -7.47 5.10
C LEU A 528 -28.70 -6.95 5.45
N VAL A 529 -28.93 -5.65 5.27
CA VAL A 529 -30.25 -5.04 5.47
C VAL A 529 -31.26 -5.61 4.47
N LEU A 530 -30.89 -5.70 3.19
CA LEU A 530 -31.73 -6.27 2.14
C LEU A 530 -32.12 -7.71 2.45
N LEU A 531 -31.18 -8.55 2.90
CA LEU A 531 -31.45 -9.93 3.29
C LEU A 531 -32.36 -10.02 4.53
N ALA A 532 -32.19 -9.16 5.53
CA ALA A 532 -33.06 -9.13 6.70
C ALA A 532 -34.52 -8.81 6.33
N PHE A 533 -34.72 -7.79 5.48
CA PHE A 533 -36.05 -7.45 4.96
C PHE A 533 -36.60 -8.52 4.02
N ALA A 534 -35.77 -9.09 3.14
CA ALA A 534 -36.18 -10.17 2.25
C ALA A 534 -36.69 -11.38 3.03
N ASN A 535 -36.00 -11.77 4.12
CA ASN A 535 -36.43 -12.86 4.99
C ASN A 535 -37.75 -12.52 5.70
N GLY A 536 -37.89 -11.30 6.25
CA GLY A 536 -39.12 -10.87 6.93
C GLY A 536 -40.33 -10.81 6.01
N LEU A 537 -40.15 -10.26 4.80
CA LEU A 537 -41.22 -10.18 3.79
C LEU A 537 -41.56 -11.55 3.22
N ASN A 538 -40.56 -12.38 2.92
CA ASN A 538 -40.81 -13.75 2.44
C ASN A 538 -41.59 -14.54 3.48
N GLN A 539 -41.19 -14.51 4.76
CA GLN A 539 -41.92 -15.20 5.83
C GLN A 539 -43.37 -14.72 5.98
N LEU A 540 -43.63 -13.42 5.78
CA LEU A 540 -44.97 -12.85 5.86
C LEU A 540 -45.85 -13.25 4.67
N TYR A 541 -45.29 -13.24 3.45
CA TYR A 541 -46.03 -13.39 2.21
C TYR A 541 -45.98 -14.79 1.59
N PHE A 542 -45.18 -15.71 2.12
CA PHE A 542 -45.00 -17.08 1.59
C PHE A 542 -46.31 -17.84 1.43
N TYR A 543 -47.28 -17.70 2.35
CA TYR A 543 -48.57 -18.40 2.27
C TYR A 543 -49.51 -17.89 1.18
N TYR A 544 -49.24 -16.73 0.59
CA TYR A 544 -50.10 -16.10 -0.42
C TYR A 544 -49.61 -16.37 -1.85
N GLU A 545 -48.85 -17.44 -2.07
CA GLU A 545 -48.35 -17.80 -3.40
C GLU A 545 -49.50 -18.15 -4.37
N THR A 546 -49.61 -17.41 -5.46
CA THR A 546 -50.50 -17.72 -6.59
C THR A 546 -49.76 -18.52 -7.66
N LYS A 547 -50.42 -19.51 -8.28
CA LYS A 547 -49.84 -20.29 -9.37
C LYS A 547 -49.90 -19.50 -10.68
N ALA A 548 -48.89 -19.67 -11.53
CA ALA A 548 -48.84 -19.02 -12.85
C ALA A 548 -50.08 -19.31 -13.71
N SER A 549 -50.71 -20.48 -13.54
CA SER A 549 -51.94 -20.88 -14.24
C SER A 549 -53.19 -20.08 -13.83
N GLU A 550 -53.14 -19.39 -12.69
CA GLU A 550 -54.27 -18.61 -12.15
C GLU A 550 -54.17 -17.12 -12.52
N GLU A 551 -53.10 -16.73 -13.21
CA GLU A 551 -52.78 -15.34 -13.54
C GLU A 551 -52.97 -15.05 -15.03
N PRO A 552 -53.39 -13.82 -15.40
CA PRO A 552 -53.59 -13.46 -16.80
C PRO A 552 -52.28 -13.62 -17.59
N ASN A 553 -52.37 -14.27 -18.76
CA ASN A 553 -51.25 -14.58 -19.67
C ASN A 553 -50.19 -15.55 -19.14
N ASN A 554 -50.47 -16.34 -18.09
CA ASN A 554 -49.53 -17.29 -17.49
C ASN A 554 -48.19 -16.65 -17.07
N CYS A 555 -48.17 -15.35 -16.80
CA CYS A 555 -46.96 -14.60 -16.44
C CYS A 555 -46.83 -14.52 -14.92
N LYS A 556 -45.74 -15.06 -14.38
CA LYS A 556 -45.40 -15.02 -12.94
C LYS A 556 -44.17 -14.15 -12.67
N GLY A 557 -44.25 -13.31 -11.65
CA GLY A 557 -43.15 -12.54 -11.08
C GLY A 557 -43.26 -11.02 -11.23
N ILE A 558 -42.24 -10.33 -10.72
CA ILE A 558 -42.20 -8.86 -10.66
C ILE A 558 -42.02 -8.18 -12.01
N ARG A 559 -41.58 -8.92 -13.04
CA ARG A 559 -41.36 -8.42 -14.40
C ARG A 559 -42.60 -8.51 -15.30
N CYS A 560 -43.71 -9.04 -14.80
CA CYS A 560 -44.98 -9.10 -15.52
C CYS A 560 -45.66 -7.73 -15.57
N GLU A 561 -46.48 -7.50 -16.60
CA GLU A 561 -47.23 -6.25 -16.78
C GLU A 561 -48.11 -5.93 -15.56
N ARG A 562 -48.75 -6.96 -15.01
CA ARG A 562 -49.34 -6.90 -13.67
C ARG A 562 -48.40 -7.63 -12.72
N GLN A 563 -47.77 -6.88 -11.83
CA GLN A 563 -46.83 -7.44 -10.87
C GLN A 563 -47.58 -8.35 -9.89
N ASN A 564 -47.10 -9.58 -9.77
CA ASN A 564 -47.64 -10.57 -8.88
C ASN A 564 -46.51 -11.29 -8.12
N ASN A 565 -46.83 -11.97 -7.02
CA ASN A 565 -45.88 -12.73 -6.20
C ASN A 565 -44.60 -11.95 -5.79
N GLN A 566 -44.73 -10.65 -5.50
CA GLN A 566 -43.60 -9.73 -5.26
C GLN A 566 -42.76 -10.09 -4.02
N GLY A 567 -43.40 -10.44 -2.90
CA GLY A 567 -42.74 -10.68 -1.61
C GLY A 567 -41.87 -11.94 -1.57
N MET A 568 -42.07 -12.86 -2.51
CA MET A 568 -41.41 -14.18 -2.55
C MET A 568 -40.21 -14.22 -3.52
N MET A 569 -40.19 -13.35 -4.54
CA MET A 569 -39.17 -13.37 -5.60
C MET A 569 -37.84 -12.71 -5.22
N MET A 570 -37.77 -12.02 -4.08
CA MET A 570 -36.52 -11.42 -3.59
C MET A 570 -35.49 -12.48 -3.17
N MET A 571 -35.94 -13.69 -2.82
CA MET A 571 -35.07 -14.81 -2.40
C MET A 571 -34.82 -15.85 -3.50
N MET A 572 -35.66 -15.90 -4.55
CA MET A 572 -35.50 -16.84 -5.67
C MET A 572 -34.20 -16.63 -6.48
N MET A 573 -33.55 -15.45 -6.40
CA MET A 573 -32.21 -15.26 -6.99
C MET A 573 -31.11 -16.11 -6.32
N VAL A 574 -31.36 -16.68 -5.13
CA VAL A 574 -30.39 -17.52 -4.40
C VAL A 574 -30.67 -19.02 -4.61
N GLU A 575 -31.91 -19.44 -4.86
CA GLU A 575 -32.30 -20.86 -4.95
C GLU A 575 -32.27 -21.47 -6.36
N GLU A 576 -32.29 -20.70 -7.44
CA GLU A 576 -32.29 -21.28 -8.81
C GLU A 576 -30.99 -22.05 -9.17
N GLY A 577 -29.93 -21.93 -8.36
CA GLY A 577 -28.71 -22.74 -8.49
C GLY A 577 -28.81 -24.17 -7.93
N THR A 578 -29.73 -24.45 -7.00
CA THR A 578 -29.81 -25.75 -6.29
C THR A 578 -30.96 -26.63 -6.76
N ALA A 579 -32.01 -26.06 -7.36
CA ALA A 579 -33.19 -26.80 -7.81
C ALA A 579 -32.93 -27.75 -9.00
N SER A 580 -31.90 -27.50 -9.82
CA SER A 580 -31.56 -28.36 -10.97
C SER A 580 -30.98 -29.73 -10.54
N PHE A 581 -30.39 -29.82 -9.34
CA PHE A 581 -29.84 -31.10 -8.84
C PHE A 581 -30.92 -32.03 -8.26
N ARG A 582 -32.07 -31.51 -7.86
CA ARG A 582 -33.13 -32.28 -7.18
C ARG A 582 -34.08 -33.00 -8.16
N ASN A 583 -34.22 -32.49 -9.38
CA ASN A 583 -35.09 -33.09 -10.39
C ASN A 583 -34.53 -34.37 -11.05
N ARG A 584 -33.26 -34.73 -10.82
CA ARG A 584 -32.71 -36.03 -11.27
C ARG A 584 -32.79 -37.15 -10.24
N THR A 585 -32.90 -36.85 -8.94
CA THR A 585 -32.95 -37.86 -7.88
C THR A 585 -34.38 -38.22 -7.44
N GLY A 586 -35.37 -37.41 -7.80
CA GLY A 586 -36.79 -37.64 -7.46
C GLY A 586 -37.51 -38.76 -8.25
N GLN A 587 -36.93 -39.26 -9.35
CA GLN A 587 -37.54 -40.34 -10.15
C GLN A 587 -37.13 -41.76 -9.71
N GLU A 588 -36.10 -41.94 -8.87
CA GLU A 588 -35.69 -43.27 -8.38
C GLU A 588 -36.17 -43.60 -6.95
N SER A 589 -36.58 -42.61 -6.14
CA SER A 589 -36.93 -42.86 -4.73
C SER A 589 -38.39 -43.30 -4.48
N ASN A 590 -39.26 -43.30 -5.50
CA ASN A 590 -40.70 -43.60 -5.32
C ASN A 590 -41.05 -45.10 -5.29
N ARG A 591 -40.06 -45.99 -5.09
CA ARG A 591 -40.28 -47.45 -5.04
C ARG A 591 -39.88 -48.14 -3.74
N LYS A 592 -39.33 -47.43 -2.76
CA LYS A 592 -38.98 -47.99 -1.45
C LYS A 592 -39.22 -46.94 -0.38
N ASN A 593 -40.33 -47.07 0.33
CA ASN A 593 -40.48 -46.80 1.78
C ASN A 593 -41.96 -46.74 2.16
N ASN A 594 -42.65 -47.87 2.00
CA ASN A 594 -43.62 -48.29 3.00
C ASN A 594 -42.80 -48.92 4.14
N GLN A 595 -42.44 -48.16 5.18
CA GLN A 595 -42.31 -48.67 6.55
C GLN A 595 -41.86 -47.58 7.53
N MET A 596 -42.62 -47.53 8.63
CA MET A 596 -42.26 -47.06 9.97
C MET A 596 -42.16 -45.56 10.26
N CYS A 597 -43.28 -45.06 10.78
CA CYS A 597 -43.32 -44.29 12.02
C CYS A 597 -42.41 -44.91 13.11
N PHE A 598 -41.61 -44.11 13.79
CA PHE A 598 -41.72 -43.81 15.24
C PHE A 598 -40.49 -43.00 15.71
N LEU A 599 -40.80 -42.06 16.63
CA LEU A 599 -39.94 -41.16 17.43
C LEU A 599 -39.49 -39.87 16.75
#